data_AF-A0A523RA28-F1
#
_entry.id   AF-A0A523RA28-F1
#
_cell.length_a   1.000
_cell.length_b   1.000
_cell.length_c   1.000
_cell.angle_alpha   90.00
_cell.angle_beta   90.00
_cell.angle_gamma   90.00
#
_symmetry.space_group_name_H-M   'P 1'
#
loop_
_entity.id
_entity.type
_entity.pdbx_description
1 polymer ?
#
loop_
_entity_poly.entity_id
_entity_poly.type
_entity_poly.pdbx_seq_one_letter_code
_entity_poly.pdbx_strand_id
1 'polypeptide(L)'
;MVKLKEALESCQEEFFLPGNSCCAGCGLEIALRWAMKALGPNTALVSPASCLNVVVGLWPKAAPNFPFTNMAFAAAAAAATGMSAA
;
A
#
# COMPACT_ATOMS: atom_id res chain seq x y z
N MET A 1 -2.81 -11.58 -7.07
CA MET A 1 -2.17 -12.38 -6.00
C MET A 1 -1.19 -13.34 -6.66
N VAL A 2 0.10 -13.17 -6.37
CA VAL A 2 1.20 -13.92 -7.00
C VAL A 2 1.41 -15.24 -6.27
N LYS A 3 2.00 -16.26 -6.91
CA LYS A 3 2.35 -17.51 -6.22
C LYS A 3 3.46 -17.22 -5.20
N LEU A 4 3.45 -17.92 -4.06
CA LEU A 4 4.45 -17.73 -3.01
C LEU A 4 5.89 -17.92 -3.52
N LYS A 5 6.10 -18.86 -4.45
CA LYS A 5 7.41 -19.09 -5.10
C LYS A 5 7.84 -17.89 -5.95
N GLU A 6 6.93 -17.32 -6.73
CA GLU A 6 7.18 -16.11 -7.52
C GLU A 6 7.49 -14.91 -6.64
N ALA A 7 6.76 -14.72 -5.53
CA ALA A 7 7.02 -13.61 -4.61
C ALA A 7 8.39 -13.71 -3.90
N LEU A 8 8.89 -14.94 -3.71
CA LEU A 8 10.25 -15.21 -3.21
C LEU A 8 11.32 -14.98 -4.29
N GLU A 9 11.03 -15.32 -5.55
CA GLU A 9 11.94 -15.11 -6.69
C GLU A 9 12.03 -13.63 -7.10
N SER A 10 10.91 -12.91 -7.08
CA SER A 10 10.80 -11.49 -7.43
C SER A 10 11.25 -10.54 -6.32
N CYS A 11 12.06 -11.01 -5.36
CA CYS A 11 12.46 -10.27 -4.14
C CYS A 11 12.97 -8.83 -4.39
N GLN A 12 13.37 -8.52 -5.63
CA GLN A 12 13.84 -7.22 -6.11
C GLN A 12 12.73 -6.19 -6.38
N GLU A 13 11.51 -6.61 -6.74
CA GLU A 13 10.43 -5.65 -7.08
C GLU A 13 9.74 -5.12 -5.83
N GLU A 14 9.73 -3.78 -5.70
CA GLU A 14 9.11 -3.05 -4.61
C GLU A 14 8.00 -2.14 -5.14
N PHE A 15 6.79 -2.36 -4.66
CA PHE A 15 5.64 -1.49 -4.96
C PHE A 15 5.54 -0.31 -3.99
N PHE A 16 6.12 -0.45 -2.80
CA PHE A 16 6.22 0.62 -1.82
C PHE A 16 7.67 1.12 -1.79
N LEU A 17 7.91 2.30 -2.37
CA LEU A 17 9.23 2.85 -2.60
C LEU A 17 9.82 3.46 -1.31
N PRO A 18 11.15 3.58 -1.21
CA PRO A 18 11.78 4.37 -0.14
C PRO A 18 11.39 5.85 -0.24
N GLY A 19 11.33 6.54 0.89
CA GLY A 19 10.95 7.96 0.97
C GLY A 19 9.60 8.24 1.66
N ASN A 20 9.10 7.28 2.43
CA ASN A 20 8.00 7.46 3.37
C ASN A 20 8.48 8.11 4.68
N SER A 21 7.56 8.65 5.48
CA SER A 21 7.86 9.30 6.77
C SER A 21 7.56 8.38 7.97
N CYS A 22 7.71 7.07 7.79
CA CYS A 22 7.52 6.09 8.85
C CYS A 22 8.58 6.22 9.96
N CYS A 23 8.23 5.84 11.18
CA CYS A 23 9.20 5.65 12.26
C CYS A 23 10.20 4.54 11.89
N ALA A 24 11.42 4.60 12.45
CA ALA A 24 12.40 3.54 12.26
C ALA A 24 11.86 2.19 12.76
N GLY A 25 11.83 1.17 11.89
CA GLY A 25 11.31 -0.15 12.22
C GLY A 25 9.79 -0.23 12.30
N CYS A 26 9.06 0.66 11.61
CA CYS A 26 7.60 0.65 11.62
C CYS A 26 7.04 -0.68 11.10
N GLY A 27 6.32 -1.42 11.96
CA GLY A 27 5.70 -2.69 11.58
C GLY A 27 4.66 -2.56 10.46
N LEU A 28 3.97 -1.41 10.37
CA LEU A 28 3.01 -1.12 9.31
C LEU A 28 3.69 -1.06 7.94
N GLU A 29 4.83 -0.38 7.84
CA GLU A 29 5.59 -0.24 6.60
C GLU A 29 6.07 -1.61 6.11
N ILE A 30 6.66 -2.40 7.02
CA ILE A 30 7.15 -3.74 6.72
C ILE A 30 6.00 -4.63 6.27
N ALA A 31 4.88 -4.61 7.00
CA ALA A 31 3.69 -5.40 6.64
C ALA A 31 3.13 -5.00 5.27
N LEU A 32 3.04 -3.70 4.98
CA LEU A 32 2.54 -3.21 3.70
C LEU A 32 3.47 -3.59 2.54
N ARG A 33 4.79 -3.48 2.74
CA ARG A 33 5.79 -3.89 1.76
C ARG A 33 5.63 -5.37 1.38
N TRP A 34 5.49 -6.25 2.36
CA TRP A 34 5.25 -7.68 2.11
C TRP A 34 3.86 -7.95 1.51
N ALA A 35 2.83 -7.25 1.98
CA ALA A 35 1.48 -7.39 1.44
C ALA A 35 1.45 -7.02 -0.05
N MET A 36 2.01 -5.87 -0.42
CA MET A 36 2.03 -5.44 -1.83
C MET A 36 2.82 -6.39 -2.72
N LYS A 37 3.93 -6.98 -2.22
CA LYS A 37 4.63 -8.06 -2.94
C LYS A 37 3.75 -9.28 -3.17
N ALA A 38 2.96 -9.68 -2.17
CA ALA A 38 2.07 -10.83 -2.29
C ALA A 38 0.86 -10.56 -3.22
N LEU A 39 0.35 -9.32 -3.22
CA LEU A 39 -0.79 -8.94 -4.05
C LEU A 39 -0.38 -8.72 -5.52
N GLY A 40 0.79 -8.12 -5.76
CA GLY A 40 1.40 -7.91 -7.07
C GLY A 40 1.04 -6.56 -7.73
N PRO A 41 1.43 -6.33 -9.00
CA PRO A 41 1.30 -5.04 -9.68
C PRO A 41 -0.16 -4.63 -9.96
N ASN A 42 -1.06 -5.59 -10.14
CA ASN A 42 -2.49 -5.34 -10.41
C ASN A 42 -3.27 -5.22 -9.11
N THR A 43 -2.88 -4.26 -8.27
CA THR A 43 -3.46 -4.04 -6.94
C THR A 43 -3.74 -2.57 -6.72
N ALA A 44 -4.93 -2.27 -6.23
CA ALA A 44 -5.30 -0.95 -5.73
C ALA A 44 -5.55 -1.02 -4.22
N LEU A 45 -5.20 0.05 -3.50
CA LEU A 45 -5.36 0.11 -2.06
C LEU A 45 -6.17 1.35 -1.64
N VAL A 46 -7.23 1.10 -0.88
CA VAL A 46 -8.00 2.15 -0.20
C VAL A 46 -7.56 2.19 1.26
N SER A 47 -6.97 3.31 1.66
CA SER A 47 -6.47 3.48 3.03
C SER A 47 -7.38 4.41 3.83
N PRO A 48 -8.01 3.93 4.93
CA PRO A 48 -8.72 4.79 5.87
C PRO A 48 -7.76 5.77 6.53
N ALA A 49 -8.28 6.91 6.98
CA ALA A 49 -7.54 7.88 7.80
C ALA A 49 -6.88 7.17 8.99
N SER A 50 -5.56 7.02 8.92
CA SER A 50 -4.74 6.23 9.83
C SER A 50 -3.27 6.66 9.70
N CYS A 51 -2.37 6.04 10.48
CA CYS A 51 -0.93 6.25 10.33
C CYS A 51 -0.48 6.10 8.87
N LEU A 52 -1.06 5.14 8.13
CA LEU A 52 -0.70 4.90 6.74
C LEU A 52 -0.86 6.15 5.89
N ASN A 53 -1.98 6.87 5.98
CA ASN A 53 -2.24 8.06 5.15
C ASN A 53 -1.25 9.20 5.39
N VAL A 54 -0.71 9.30 6.60
CA VAL A 54 0.25 10.35 6.97
C VAL A 54 1.67 9.96 6.57
N VAL A 55 2.01 8.68 6.74
CA VAL A 55 3.38 8.20 6.51
C VAL A 55 3.64 7.80 5.07
N VAL A 56 2.60 7.54 4.27
CA VAL A 56 2.69 7.06 2.87
C VAL A 56 3.49 8.01 1.97
N GLY A 57 3.64 9.27 2.34
CA GLY A 57 4.39 10.26 1.58
C GLY A 57 4.31 11.63 2.19
N LEU A 58 5.46 12.29 2.34
CA LEU A 58 5.49 13.70 2.72
C LEU A 58 5.22 14.54 1.48
N TRP A 59 4.14 15.32 1.49
CA TRP A 59 3.80 16.23 0.40
C TRP A 59 5.03 17.05 -0.03
N PRO A 60 5.36 17.12 -1.34
CA PRO A 60 4.57 16.71 -2.51
C PRO A 60 4.89 15.30 -3.04
N LYS A 61 5.69 14.49 -2.34
CA LYS A 61 6.10 13.15 -2.81
C LYS A 61 5.27 12.06 -2.14
N ALA A 62 5.09 10.95 -2.85
CA ALA A 62 4.42 9.75 -2.34
C ALA A 62 5.30 8.52 -2.59
N ALA A 63 5.40 7.63 -1.60
CA ALA A 63 6.09 6.35 -1.72
C ALA A 63 5.35 5.22 -2.50
N PRO A 64 4.00 5.16 -2.56
CA PRO A 64 3.32 4.05 -3.23
C PRO A 64 3.43 4.21 -4.74
N ASN A 65 3.97 3.20 -5.42
CA ASN A 65 4.01 3.11 -6.89
C ASN A 65 2.81 2.33 -7.45
N PHE A 66 1.68 2.40 -6.77
CA PHE A 66 0.44 1.72 -7.11
C PHE A 66 -0.75 2.64 -6.81
N PRO A 67 -1.94 2.39 -7.40
CA PRO A 67 -3.14 3.17 -7.12
C PRO A 67 -3.46 3.16 -5.61
N PHE A 68 -3.25 4.31 -4.98
CA PHE A 68 -3.45 4.50 -3.54
C PHE A 68 -4.49 5.61 -3.32
N THR A 69 -5.59 5.27 -2.67
CA THR A 69 -6.68 6.21 -2.40
C THR A 69 -6.77 6.48 -0.89
N ASN A 70 -6.53 7.74 -0.51
CA ASN A 70 -6.82 8.22 0.84
C ASN A 70 -8.33 8.36 1.02
N MET A 71 -8.88 7.74 2.06
CA MET A 71 -10.30 7.79 2.35
C MET A 71 -10.59 8.16 3.81
N ALA A 72 -11.75 8.77 4.06
CA ALA A 72 -12.23 9.02 5.42
C ALA A 72 -12.37 7.71 6.20
N PHE A 73 -12.09 7.75 7.51
CA PHE A 73 -12.06 6.56 8.37
C PHE A 73 -13.32 5.69 8.24
N ALA A 74 -14.51 6.30 8.31
CA ALA A 74 -15.78 5.58 8.22
C ALA A 74 -16.18 5.15 6.80
N ALA A 75 -15.56 5.71 5.76
CA ALA A 75 -15.96 5.51 4.37
C ALA A 75 -15.06 4.55 3.59
N ALA A 76 -13.96 4.06 4.18
CA ALA A 76 -12.98 3.25 3.46
C ALA A 76 -13.55 1.96 2.88
N ALA A 77 -14.38 1.23 3.63
CA ALA A 77 -15.02 0.01 3.13
C ALA A 77 -15.96 0.30 1.96
N ALA A 78 -16.78 1.36 2.06
CA ALA A 78 -17.69 1.76 1.00
C ALA A 78 -16.94 2.17 -0.28
N ALA A 79 -15.83 2.91 -0.14
CA ALA A 79 -14.98 3.27 -1.27
C ALA A 79 -14.33 2.04 -1.91
N ALA A 80 -13.83 1.08 -1.12
CA ALA A 80 -13.27 -0.16 -1.65
C ALA A 80 -14.32 -1.00 -2.40
N THR A 81 -15.54 -1.13 -1.87
CA THR A 81 -16.63 -1.83 -2.58
C THR A 81 -17.04 -1.09 -3.86
N GLY A 82 -17.04 0.24 -3.84
CA GLY A 82 -17.31 1.06 -5.02
C GLY A 82 -16.27 0.86 -6.12
N MET A 83 -14.98 0.83 -5.75
CA MET A 83 -13.89 0.54 -6.69
C MET A 83 -13.95 -0.87 -7.26
N SER A 84 -14.48 -1.85 -6.52
CA SER A 84 -14.67 -3.21 -7.02
C SER A 84 -15.87 -3.34 -7.96
N ALA A 85 -16.86 -2.46 -7.86
CA ALA A 85 -18.10 -2.51 -8.63
C ALA A 85 -18.06 -1.67 -9.91
N ALA A 86 -17.13 -0.72 -10.00
CA ALA A 86 -16.88 0.14 -11.16
C ALA A 86 -16.04 -0.57 -12.22
#